data_AF-A0A2S9GCM4-F1
#
_entry.id   AF-A0A2S9GCM4-F1
#
_cell.length_a   1.000
_cell.length_b   1.000
_cell.length_c   1.000
_cell.angle_alpha   90.00
_cell.angle_beta   90.00
_cell.angle_gamma   90.00
#
_symmetry.space_group_name_H-M   'P 1'
#
loop_
_entity.id
_entity.type
_entity.pdbx_description
1 polymer ?
#
loop_
_entity_poly.entity_id
_entity_poly.type
_entity_poly.pdbx_seq_one_letter_code
_entity_poly.pdbx_strand_id
1 'polypeptide(L)'
;SQWVSLQDGYDAFFCVVDLHAITVPQDPATLRKRTLVTAAQYPALGIDPSRATVFVQSHVPTHSELAWVLGCFTGFGQASRMTQF
;
A
#
# COMPACT_ATOMS: atom_id res chain seq x y z
N SER A 1 -7.65 8.13 -17.84
CA SER A 1 -7.59 7.13 -16.75
C SER A 1 -6.50 6.10 -17.02
N GLN A 2 -5.21 6.48 -16.93
CA GLN A 2 -4.10 5.59 -17.31
C GLN A 2 -3.99 4.32 -16.45
N TRP A 3 -4.46 4.34 -15.21
CA TRP A 3 -4.43 3.15 -14.33
C TRP A 3 -5.52 2.13 -14.67
N VAL A 4 -6.65 2.58 -15.23
CA VAL A 4 -7.72 1.69 -15.67
C VAL A 4 -7.23 0.81 -16.82
N SER A 5 -6.46 1.37 -17.76
CA SER A 5 -5.89 0.64 -18.89
C SER A 5 -4.76 -0.33 -18.50
N LEU A 6 -4.14 -0.19 -17.33
CA LEU A 6 -3.11 -1.15 -16.89
C LEU A 6 -3.70 -2.55 -16.66
N GLN A 7 -4.99 -2.63 -16.32
CA GLN A 7 -5.72 -3.87 -16.10
C GLN A 7 -5.93 -4.68 -17.40
N ASP A 8 -5.70 -4.09 -18.57
CA ASP A 8 -5.86 -4.76 -19.87
C ASP A 8 -4.61 -5.56 -20.27
N GLY A 9 -3.43 -5.22 -19.73
CA GLY A 9 -2.15 -5.79 -20.15
C GLY A 9 -1.20 -6.22 -19.03
N TYR A 10 -1.58 -6.01 -17.77
CA TYR A 10 -0.74 -6.33 -16.61
C TYR A 10 -1.57 -6.97 -15.50
N ASP A 11 -0.91 -7.79 -14.69
CA ASP A 11 -1.41 -8.19 -13.38
C ASP A 11 -1.20 -7.03 -12.40
N ALA A 12 -2.27 -6.25 -12.18
CA ALA A 12 -2.21 -5.01 -11.44
C ALA A 12 -2.55 -5.21 -9.95
N PHE A 13 -1.71 -4.66 -9.07
CA PHE A 13 -1.90 -4.67 -7.63
C PHE A 13 -2.11 -3.24 -7.11
N PHE A 14 -3.20 -3.03 -6.39
CA PHE A 14 -3.53 -1.76 -5.74
C PHE A 14 -3.60 -1.96 -4.23
N CYS A 15 -2.57 -1.46 -3.55
CA CYS A 15 -2.41 -1.63 -2.11
C CYS A 15 -2.73 -0.33 -1.36
N VAL A 16 -3.68 -0.38 -0.43
CA VAL A 16 -3.89 0.69 0.56
C VAL A 16 -2.85 0.55 1.67
N VAL A 17 -1.89 1.48 1.71
CA VAL A 17 -0.68 1.42 2.54
C VAL A 17 -0.87 1.96 3.97
N ASP A 18 -1.73 1.32 4.75
CA ASP A 18 -2.05 1.74 6.11
C ASP A 18 -0.89 1.56 7.12
N LEU A 19 0.00 0.58 6.92
CA LEU A 19 1.23 0.45 7.73
C LEU A 19 2.22 1.58 7.46
N HIS A 20 2.26 2.12 6.24
CA HIS A 20 3.06 3.32 5.96
C HIS A 20 2.44 4.58 6.55
N ALA A 21 1.11 4.63 6.71
CA ALA A 21 0.44 5.82 7.26
C ALA A 21 0.77 6.05 8.75
N ILE A 22 1.08 5.00 9.51
CA ILE A 22 1.37 5.09 10.94
C ILE A 22 2.82 5.48 11.28
N THR A 23 3.67 5.76 10.28
CA THR A 23 5.02 6.33 10.53
C THR A 23 4.96 7.78 11.01
N VAL A 24 3.80 8.42 10.91
CA VAL A 24 3.45 9.68 11.55
C VAL A 24 2.21 9.48 12.44
N PRO A 25 1.97 10.34 13.44
CA PRO A 25 0.79 10.21 14.31
C PRO A 25 -0.53 10.21 13.53
N GLN A 26 -1.42 9.28 13.87
CA GLN A 26 -2.75 9.15 13.27
C GLN A 26 -3.81 9.13 14.37
N ASP A 27 -4.99 9.69 14.09
CA ASP A 27 -6.19 9.37 14.85
C ASP A 27 -6.73 8.00 14.39
N PRO A 28 -6.87 6.99 15.28
CA PRO A 28 -7.24 5.63 14.88
C PRO A 28 -8.59 5.53 14.14
N ALA A 29 -9.59 6.29 14.58
CA ALA A 29 -10.91 6.27 13.95
C ALA A 29 -10.86 6.86 12.54
N THR A 30 -10.13 7.96 12.37
CA THR A 30 -9.89 8.60 11.08
C THR A 30 -9.11 7.70 10.14
N LEU A 31 -8.03 7.05 10.61
CA LEU A 31 -7.24 6.12 9.81
C LEU A 31 -8.11 4.99 9.26
N ARG A 32 -8.87 4.31 10.14
CA ARG A 32 -9.78 3.23 9.74
C ARG A 32 -10.77 3.69 8.68
N LYS A 33 -11.39 4.87 8.88
CA LYS A 33 -12.34 5.43 7.91
C LYS A 33 -11.66 5.71 6.57
N ARG A 34 -10.48 6.34 6.58
CA ARG A 34 -9.73 6.68 5.36
C ARG A 34 -9.29 5.44 4.60
N THR A 35 -8.82 4.40 5.28
CA THR A 35 -8.46 3.12 4.65
C THR A 35 -9.62 2.54 3.84
N LEU A 36 -10.83 2.50 4.42
CA LEU A 36 -12.02 2.00 3.72
C LEU A 36 -12.45 2.91 2.57
N VAL A 37 -12.40 4.24 2.77
CA VAL A 37 -12.73 5.20 1.71
C VAL A 37 -11.76 5.07 0.53
N THR A 38 -10.46 4.96 0.78
CA THR A 38 -9.45 4.77 -0.26
C THR A 38 -9.63 3.44 -0.98
N ALA A 39 -9.90 2.36 -0.26
CA ALA A 39 -10.22 1.07 -0.87
C ALA A 39 -11.44 1.17 -1.79
N ALA A 40 -12.50 1.88 -1.39
CA ALA A 40 -13.71 2.09 -2.17
C ALA A 40 -13.52 3.04 -3.37
N GLN A 41 -12.56 3.97 -3.30
CA GLN A 41 -12.24 4.87 -4.40
C GLN A 41 -11.68 4.12 -5.62
N TYR A 42 -10.91 3.04 -5.43
CA TYR A 42 -10.38 2.26 -6.56
C TYR A 42 -11.48 1.75 -7.51
N PRO A 43 -12.49 0.98 -7.07
CA PRO A 43 -13.56 0.55 -7.96
C PRO A 43 -14.43 1.70 -8.45
N ALA A 44 -14.66 2.73 -7.63
CA ALA A 44 -15.39 3.93 -8.07
C ALA A 44 -14.70 4.66 -9.23
N LEU A 45 -13.37 4.55 -9.34
CA LEU A 45 -12.55 5.15 -10.39
C LEU A 45 -12.25 4.20 -11.57
N GLY A 46 -12.86 3.01 -11.59
CA GLY A 46 -12.78 2.05 -12.70
C GLY A 46 -11.74 0.94 -12.54
N ILE A 47 -11.19 0.74 -11.33
CA ILE A 47 -10.42 -0.48 -11.03
C ILE A 47 -11.39 -1.63 -10.78
N ASP A 48 -11.39 -2.62 -11.65
CA ASP A 48 -12.23 -3.80 -11.55
C ASP A 48 -11.54 -4.86 -10.68
N PRO A 49 -12.06 -5.20 -9.48
CA PRO A 49 -11.45 -6.18 -8.60
C PRO A 49 -11.44 -7.62 -9.15
N SER A 50 -12.16 -7.89 -10.24
CA SER A 50 -12.08 -9.17 -10.96
C SER A 50 -10.88 -9.25 -11.91
N ARG A 51 -10.27 -8.10 -12.21
CA ARG A 51 -9.16 -7.96 -13.17
C ARG A 51 -7.87 -7.48 -12.52
N ALA A 52 -7.95 -6.93 -11.32
CA ALA A 52 -6.83 -6.44 -10.53
C ALA A 52 -7.00 -6.78 -9.05
N THR A 53 -5.89 -6.96 -8.35
CA THR A 53 -5.90 -7.25 -6.91
C THR A 53 -5.92 -5.96 -6.11
N VAL A 54 -7.01 -5.72 -5.36
CA VAL A 54 -7.16 -4.56 -4.47
C VAL A 54 -7.18 -5.03 -3.02
N PHE A 55 -6.28 -4.50 -2.18
CA PHE A 55 -6.17 -4.96 -0.79
C PHE A 55 -5.60 -3.88 0.15
N VAL A 56 -5.74 -4.12 1.46
CA VAL A 56 -5.17 -3.29 2.53
C VAL A 56 -3.88 -3.95 3.03
N GLN A 57 -2.80 -3.19 3.15
CA GLN A 57 -1.47 -3.69 3.47
C GLN A 57 -1.44 -4.51 4.76
N SER A 58 -2.03 -3.98 5.84
CA SER A 58 -2.07 -4.67 7.15
C SER A 58 -2.85 -6.00 7.16
N HIS A 59 -3.68 -6.27 6.15
CA HIS A 59 -4.43 -7.52 6.04
C HIS A 59 -3.58 -8.68 5.49
N VAL A 60 -2.35 -8.40 5.04
CA VAL A 60 -1.44 -9.38 4.46
C VAL A 60 -0.14 -9.41 5.30
N PRO A 61 -0.01 -10.33 6.27
CA PRO A 61 1.12 -10.37 7.21
C PRO A 61 2.49 -10.46 6.54
N THR A 62 2.54 -11.07 5.35
CA THR A 62 3.76 -11.23 4.56
C THR A 62 4.48 -9.91 4.26
N HIS A 63 3.78 -8.76 4.24
CA HIS A 63 4.45 -7.46 4.09
C HIS A 63 5.40 -7.16 5.26
N SER A 64 4.94 -7.36 6.50
CA SER A 64 5.76 -7.11 7.69
C SER A 64 6.87 -8.15 7.84
N GLU A 65 6.56 -9.42 7.53
CA GLU A 65 7.55 -10.51 7.57
C GLU A 65 8.68 -10.28 6.56
N LEU A 66 8.34 -9.94 5.31
CA LEU A 66 9.34 -9.66 4.29
C LEU A 66 10.12 -8.38 4.60
N ALA A 67 9.47 -7.34 5.13
CA ALA A 67 10.15 -6.12 5.55
C ALA A 67 11.23 -6.40 6.61
N TRP A 68 10.97 -7.30 7.56
CA TRP A 68 11.97 -7.73 8.55
C TRP A 68 13.17 -8.39 7.87
N VAL A 69 12.94 -9.37 6.99
CA VAL A 69 14.01 -10.05 6.25
C VAL A 69 14.84 -9.06 5.43
N LEU A 70 14.18 -8.18 4.65
CA LEU A 70 14.86 -7.17 3.84
C LEU A 70 15.61 -6.13 4.68
N GLY A 71 15.13 -5.83 5.89
CA GLY A 71 15.83 -5.00 6.86
C GLY A 71 17.20 -5.57 7.24
N CYS A 72 17.34 -6.90 7.33
CA CYS A 72 18.62 -7.55 7.59
C CYS A 72 19.63 -7.42 6.43
N PHE A 73 19.16 -7.11 5.21
CA PHE A 73 20.00 -6.87 4.03
C PHE A 73 20.18 -5.38 3.71
N THR A 74 19.53 -4.48 4.45
CA THR A 74 19.55 -3.04 4.22
C THR A 74 20.39 -2.37 5.30
N GLY A 75 21.56 -1.86 4.94
CA GLY A 75 22.47 -1.20 5.89
C GLY A 75 21.93 0.15 6.35
N PHE A 76 22.19 0.53 7.61
CA PHE A 76 21.76 1.80 8.19
C PHE A 76 22.11 3.02 7.31
N GLY A 77 23.31 3.05 6.74
CA GLY A 77 23.74 4.16 5.88
C GLY A 77 22.90 4.32 4.61
N GLN A 78 22.30 3.24 4.08
CA GLN A 78 21.40 3.34 2.92
C GLN A 78 20.10 4.04 3.32
N ALA A 79 19.53 3.69 4.48
CA ALA A 79 18.34 4.34 5.01
C ALA A 79 18.60 5.82 5.38
N SER A 80 19.69 6.09 6.10
CA SER A 80 20.00 7.43 6.64
C SER A 80 20.34 8.49 5.59
N ARG A 81 20.57 8.09 4.33
CA ARG A 81 20.84 9.01 3.21
C ARG A 81 19.62 9.28 2.34
N MET A 82 18.47 8.68 2.64
CA MET A 82 17.24 9.00 1.94
C MET A 82 16.83 10.43 2.29
N THR A 83 16.55 11.26 1.29
CA THR A 83 16.15 12.66 1.50
C THR A 83 14.78 12.80 2.17
N GLN A 84 13.98 11.73 2.15
CA GLN A 84 12.65 11.63 2.79
C GLN A 84 12.69 10.97 4.18
N PHE A 85 13.86 10.50 4.65
CA PHE A 85 13.99 9.76 5.92
C PHE A 85 13.51 10.55 7.13
#